data_AF-A0A7C3ZSF8-F1
#
_entry.id   AF-A0A7C3ZSF8-F1
#
_cell.length_a   1.000
_cell.length_b   1.000
_cell.length_c   1.000
_cell.angle_alpha   90.00
_cell.angle_beta   90.00
_cell.angle_gamma   90.00
#
_symmetry.space_group_name_H-M   'P 1'
#
loop_
_entity.id
_entity.type
_entity.pdbx_description
1 polymer ?
#
loop_
_entity_poly.entity_id
_entity_poly.type
_entity_poly.pdbx_seq_one_letter_code
_entity_poly.pdbx_strand_id
1 'polypeptide(L)'
;MFSRLSGAVLRAFLMVMLVVTPAILVPHTGPDTTQIVAFMAIIAAVMTLFEYSATYPGLVEFRDAPPFNRIRFISLFLTVFLLSIIARNAPEASDMTRLIHAVGARIGQAIDFPFSPVNLVVLMLPPDAPRADVQQLRTAAGISYLVSLLSLASLLIALKTMNWPGGKKSFNVWINLPTFDPTAGSDVVYRLERDALVNIALGFLLPFLTPAVIKAAGSLFGTVSITNDHTMIWTIAAWAFLPASLFMRGIAMGRIASMIKAERARNLAKDAREGRLQAV
;
A
#
# COMPACT_ATOMS: atom_id res chain seq x y z
N MET A 1 -17.79 -9.36 -21.38
CA MET A 1 -16.75 -10.34 -21.03
C MET A 1 -15.36 -9.91 -21.54
N PHE A 2 -15.23 -9.61 -22.84
CA PHE A 2 -13.95 -9.18 -23.46
C PHE A 2 -13.28 -7.96 -22.81
N SER A 3 -14.04 -6.92 -22.42
CA SER A 3 -13.47 -5.72 -21.77
C SER A 3 -12.99 -5.96 -20.32
N ARG A 4 -13.53 -6.95 -19.62
CA ARG A 4 -13.06 -7.33 -18.28
C ARG A 4 -11.78 -8.16 -18.37
N LEU A 5 -11.75 -9.11 -19.31
CA LEU A 5 -10.57 -9.94 -19.54
C LEU A 5 -9.37 -9.11 -19.99
N SER A 6 -9.54 -8.20 -20.96
CA SER A 6 -8.45 -7.32 -21.41
C SER A 6 -7.93 -6.42 -20.27
N GLY A 7 -8.83 -5.88 -19.45
CA GLY A 7 -8.47 -5.11 -18.26
C GLY A 7 -7.73 -5.94 -17.19
N ALA A 8 -8.09 -7.21 -17.01
CA ALA A 8 -7.44 -8.12 -16.08
C ALA A 8 -6.03 -8.49 -16.57
N VAL A 9 -5.86 -8.76 -17.87
CA VAL A 9 -4.56 -9.03 -18.50
C VAL A 9 -3.61 -7.85 -18.36
N LEU A 10 -4.07 -6.62 -18.63
CA LEU A 10 -3.24 -5.43 -18.46
C LEU A 10 -2.75 -5.28 -17.01
N ARG A 11 -3.61 -5.54 -16.02
CA ARG A 11 -3.24 -5.45 -14.60
C ARG A 11 -2.28 -6.57 -14.20
N ALA A 12 -2.49 -7.78 -14.69
CA ALA A 12 -1.56 -8.89 -14.48
C ALA A 12 -0.17 -8.55 -15.04
N PHE A 13 -0.10 -7.98 -16.25
CA PHE A 13 1.15 -7.51 -16.85
C PHE A 13 1.83 -6.42 -16.00
N LEU A 14 1.07 -5.43 -15.55
CA LEU A 14 1.59 -4.39 -14.65
C LEU A 14 2.14 -4.96 -13.34
N MET A 15 1.51 -6.01 -12.82
CA MET A 15 1.97 -6.70 -11.61
C MET A 15 3.24 -7.52 -11.85
N VAL A 16 3.37 -8.14 -13.03
CA VAL A 16 4.65 -8.74 -13.45
C VAL A 16 5.74 -7.67 -13.49
N MET A 17 5.50 -6.54 -14.16
CA MET A 17 6.46 -5.45 -14.26
C MET A 17 6.91 -4.95 -12.87
N LEU A 18 5.98 -4.79 -11.94
CA LEU A 18 6.28 -4.45 -10.55
C LEU A 18 7.27 -5.46 -9.92
N VAL A 19 6.99 -6.75 -10.03
CA VAL A 19 7.77 -7.81 -9.37
C VAL A 19 9.16 -7.98 -10.00
N VAL A 20 9.28 -7.87 -11.32
CA VAL A 20 10.57 -8.06 -12.01
C VAL A 20 11.48 -6.84 -11.97
N THR A 21 10.95 -5.65 -11.64
CA THR A 21 11.71 -4.38 -11.65
C THR A 21 13.02 -4.44 -10.86
N PRO A 22 13.07 -4.95 -9.62
CA PRO A 22 14.33 -5.08 -8.87
C PRO A 22 15.36 -5.95 -9.59
N ALA A 23 14.95 -7.10 -10.13
CA ALA A 23 15.86 -8.03 -10.81
C ALA A 23 16.43 -7.48 -12.12
N ILE A 24 15.71 -6.56 -12.77
CA ILE A 24 16.19 -5.90 -13.99
C ILE A 24 17.17 -4.75 -13.66
N LEU A 25 16.90 -4.00 -12.58
CA LEU A 25 17.65 -2.78 -12.27
C LEU A 25 18.85 -2.99 -11.35
N VAL A 26 18.80 -3.98 -10.45
CA VAL A 26 19.88 -4.26 -9.50
C VAL A 26 20.96 -5.11 -10.18
N PRO A 27 22.23 -4.64 -10.24
CA PRO A 27 23.33 -5.36 -10.85
C PRO A 27 23.62 -6.70 -10.16
N HIS A 28 24.26 -7.62 -10.88
CA HIS A 28 24.73 -8.90 -10.34
C HIS A 28 23.64 -9.75 -9.68
N THR A 29 22.38 -9.63 -10.12
CA THR A 29 21.30 -10.53 -9.70
C THR A 29 21.63 -11.96 -10.15
N GLY A 30 21.85 -12.85 -9.19
CA GLY A 30 22.22 -14.25 -9.45
C GLY A 30 21.07 -15.09 -10.03
N PRO A 31 21.38 -16.23 -10.69
CA PRO A 31 20.38 -17.09 -11.33
C PRO A 31 19.25 -17.54 -10.40
N ASP A 32 19.58 -17.91 -9.17
CA ASP A 32 18.60 -18.38 -8.17
C ASP A 32 17.57 -17.28 -7.84
N THR A 33 18.04 -16.04 -7.63
CA THR A 33 17.16 -14.89 -7.40
C THR A 33 16.28 -14.60 -8.61
N THR A 34 16.84 -14.68 -9.82
CA THR A 34 16.05 -14.51 -11.06
C THR A 34 14.93 -15.55 -11.18
N GLN A 35 15.20 -16.81 -10.83
CA GLN A 35 14.20 -17.88 -10.84
C GLN A 35 13.09 -17.63 -9.80
N ILE A 36 13.45 -17.23 -8.58
CA ILE A 36 12.49 -16.88 -7.52
C ILE A 36 11.62 -15.71 -7.97
N VAL A 37 12.22 -14.65 -8.53
CA VAL A 37 11.48 -13.48 -9.02
C VAL A 37 10.54 -13.86 -10.17
N ALA A 38 10.97 -14.70 -11.11
CA ALA A 38 10.13 -15.18 -12.21
C ALA A 38 8.92 -15.98 -11.68
N PHE A 39 9.15 -16.88 -10.72
CA PHE A 39 8.08 -17.64 -10.08
C PHE A 39 7.08 -16.73 -9.36
N MET A 40 7.56 -15.77 -8.56
CA MET A 40 6.72 -14.80 -7.86
C MET A 40 5.94 -13.91 -8.83
N ALA A 41 6.53 -13.51 -9.96
CA ALA A 41 5.86 -12.75 -11.00
C ALA A 41 4.72 -13.54 -11.66
N ILE A 42 4.92 -14.84 -11.93
CA ILE A 42 3.86 -15.72 -12.47
C ILE A 42 2.71 -15.83 -11.46
N ILE A 43 3.00 -16.08 -10.18
CA ILE A 43 1.97 -16.14 -9.14
C ILE A 43 1.19 -14.83 -9.07
N ALA A 44 1.88 -13.69 -9.01
CA ALA A 44 1.26 -12.38 -8.96
C ALA A 44 0.37 -12.11 -10.18
N ALA A 45 0.82 -12.50 -11.37
CA ALA A 45 0.05 -12.38 -12.62
C ALA A 45 -1.23 -13.21 -12.57
N VAL A 46 -1.11 -14.48 -12.19
CA VAL A 46 -2.22 -15.44 -12.12
C VAL A 46 -3.25 -14.99 -11.09
N MET A 47 -2.81 -14.64 -9.88
CA MET A 47 -3.69 -14.10 -8.82
C MET A 47 -4.42 -12.84 -9.28
N THR A 48 -3.71 -11.91 -9.93
CA THR A 48 -4.31 -10.67 -10.45
C THR A 48 -5.33 -10.97 -11.55
N LEU A 49 -5.02 -11.91 -12.45
CA LEU A 49 -5.92 -12.30 -13.53
C LEU A 49 -7.21 -12.92 -12.98
N PHE A 50 -7.11 -13.82 -12.00
CA PHE A 50 -8.27 -14.44 -11.35
C PHE A 50 -9.15 -13.39 -10.65
N GLU A 51 -8.57 -12.53 -9.81
CA GLU A 51 -9.31 -11.52 -9.05
C GLU A 51 -10.04 -10.49 -9.93
N TYR A 52 -9.43 -10.09 -11.04
CA TYR A 52 -10.01 -9.11 -11.97
C TYR A 52 -10.88 -9.70 -13.07
N SER A 53 -10.81 -11.02 -13.31
CA SER A 53 -11.73 -11.72 -14.23
C SER A 53 -13.00 -12.22 -13.54
N ALA A 54 -12.94 -12.50 -12.23
CA ALA A 54 -14.07 -12.98 -11.44
C ALA A 54 -15.20 -11.94 -11.33
N THR A 55 -16.45 -12.40 -11.27
CA THR A 55 -17.61 -11.52 -11.02
C THR A 55 -17.57 -10.96 -9.61
N TYR A 56 -17.32 -11.83 -8.63
CA TYR A 56 -17.18 -11.51 -7.21
C TYR A 56 -15.69 -11.70 -6.82
N PRO A 57 -14.96 -10.62 -6.49
CA PRO A 57 -13.57 -10.74 -6.07
C PRO A 57 -13.50 -11.36 -4.68
N GLY A 58 -12.38 -12.04 -4.38
CA GLY A 58 -12.15 -12.65 -3.07
C GLY A 58 -11.25 -11.79 -2.18
N LEU A 59 -10.21 -11.20 -2.78
CA LEU A 59 -9.13 -10.54 -2.05
C LEU A 59 -9.02 -9.05 -2.36
N VAL A 60 -9.29 -8.64 -3.61
CA VAL A 60 -9.05 -7.26 -4.03
C VAL A 60 -10.21 -6.36 -3.64
N GLU A 61 -10.04 -5.67 -2.50
CA GLU A 61 -10.95 -4.62 -2.08
C GLU A 61 -10.89 -3.38 -2.99
N PHE A 62 -11.98 -2.63 -3.06
CA PHE A 62 -12.15 -1.42 -3.83
C PHE A 62 -11.85 -1.57 -5.33
N ARG A 63 -12.01 -2.79 -5.86
CA ARG A 63 -11.71 -3.17 -7.24
C ARG A 63 -12.34 -2.21 -8.26
N ASP A 64 -13.62 -1.92 -8.06
CA ASP A 64 -14.45 -1.11 -8.95
C ASP A 64 -14.65 0.32 -8.40
N ALA A 65 -13.70 0.80 -7.60
CA ALA A 65 -13.74 2.10 -6.95
C ALA A 65 -12.48 2.95 -7.24
N PRO A 66 -12.24 3.35 -8.50
CA PRO A 66 -11.17 4.29 -8.81
C PRO A 66 -11.37 5.60 -8.03
N PRO A 67 -10.30 6.27 -7.55
CA PRO A 67 -8.88 6.04 -7.88
C PRO A 67 -8.13 5.10 -6.91
N PHE A 68 -8.81 4.47 -5.95
CA PHE A 68 -8.19 3.79 -4.80
C PHE A 68 -7.07 2.81 -5.18
N ASN A 69 -7.40 1.75 -5.94
CA ASN A 69 -6.40 0.75 -6.34
C ASN A 69 -5.36 1.27 -7.33
N ARG A 70 -5.65 2.35 -8.07
CA ARG A 70 -4.66 2.98 -8.96
C ARG A 70 -3.56 3.64 -8.15
N ILE A 71 -3.93 4.38 -7.11
CA ILE A 71 -2.97 5.04 -6.20
C ILE A 71 -2.13 4.00 -5.47
N ARG A 72 -2.76 2.93 -4.96
CA ARG A 72 -2.03 1.83 -4.30
C ARG A 72 -1.01 1.16 -5.23
N PHE A 73 -1.41 0.86 -6.46
CA PHE A 73 -0.48 0.27 -7.42
C PHE A 73 0.66 1.23 -7.78
N ILE A 74 0.33 2.49 -8.11
CA ILE A 74 1.34 3.49 -8.49
C ILE A 74 2.32 3.74 -7.35
N SER A 75 1.83 3.86 -6.11
CA SER A 75 2.71 4.09 -4.96
C SER A 75 3.65 2.91 -4.71
N LEU A 76 3.14 1.68 -4.72
CA LEU A 76 3.97 0.49 -4.56
C LEU A 76 5.00 0.36 -5.69
N PHE A 77 4.58 0.56 -6.94
CA PHE A 77 5.49 0.53 -8.09
C PHE A 77 6.56 1.59 -7.99
N LEU A 78 6.19 2.84 -7.67
CA LEU A 78 7.14 3.91 -7.49
C LEU A 78 8.11 3.64 -6.34
N THR A 79 7.64 3.10 -5.22
CA THR A 79 8.49 2.69 -4.09
C THR A 79 9.51 1.63 -4.53
N VAL A 80 9.05 0.52 -5.13
CA VAL A 80 9.94 -0.57 -5.56
C VAL A 80 10.94 -0.08 -6.61
N PHE A 81 10.49 0.73 -7.57
CA PHE A 81 11.34 1.32 -8.59
C PHE A 81 12.42 2.23 -7.98
N LEU A 82 12.06 3.18 -7.13
CA LEU A 82 13.02 4.10 -6.49
C LEU A 82 14.00 3.36 -5.57
N LEU A 83 13.54 2.35 -4.83
CA LEU A 83 14.39 1.49 -4.02
C LEU A 83 15.39 0.70 -4.88
N SER A 84 14.96 0.21 -6.04
CA SER A 84 15.82 -0.50 -6.98
C SER A 84 16.89 0.44 -7.58
N ILE A 85 16.53 1.70 -7.86
CA ILE A 85 17.50 2.71 -8.30
C ILE A 85 18.52 3.02 -7.21
N ILE A 86 18.09 3.10 -5.94
CA ILE A 86 18.99 3.32 -4.81
C ILE A 86 19.94 2.13 -4.60
N ALA A 87 19.41 0.91 -4.70
CA ALA A 87 20.18 -0.32 -4.53
C ALA A 87 21.19 -0.56 -5.66
N ARG A 88 20.93 -0.06 -6.88
CA ARG A 88 21.82 -0.25 -8.03
C ARG A 88 23.27 0.21 -7.80
N ASN A 89 23.50 1.19 -6.91
CA ASN A 89 24.80 1.68 -6.44
C ASN A 89 25.92 1.66 -7.51
N ALA A 90 25.63 2.17 -8.71
CA ALA A 90 26.53 2.05 -9.86
C ALA A 90 27.60 3.18 -9.86
N PRO A 91 28.86 2.87 -10.21
CA PRO A 91 29.94 3.87 -10.29
C PRO A 91 29.63 5.04 -11.24
N GLU A 92 28.86 4.77 -12.30
CA GLU A 92 28.40 5.77 -13.29
C GLU A 92 26.90 6.08 -13.08
N ALA A 93 26.56 6.57 -11.89
CA ALA A 93 25.20 7.02 -11.62
C ALA A 93 24.83 8.23 -12.52
N SER A 94 23.68 8.15 -13.19
CA SER A 94 23.09 9.29 -13.90
C SER A 94 22.74 10.44 -12.94
N ASP A 95 22.55 11.66 -13.46
CA ASP A 95 22.09 12.80 -12.65
C ASP A 95 20.75 12.53 -11.95
N MET A 96 19.84 11.83 -12.62
CA MET A 96 18.56 11.43 -12.04
C MET A 96 18.76 10.49 -10.84
N THR A 97 19.66 9.51 -10.98
CA THR A 97 20.01 8.60 -9.87
C THR A 97 20.57 9.39 -8.69
N ARG A 98 21.53 10.30 -8.94
CA ARG A 98 22.10 11.17 -7.89
C ARG A 98 21.03 12.01 -7.19
N LEU A 99 20.09 12.57 -7.94
CA LEU A 99 18.98 13.34 -7.38
C LEU A 99 18.09 12.48 -6.47
N ILE A 100 17.72 11.27 -6.90
CA ILE A 100 16.91 10.33 -6.11
C ILE A 100 17.62 9.98 -4.80
N HIS A 101 18.92 9.67 -4.85
CA HIS A 101 19.72 9.42 -3.65
C HIS A 101 19.78 10.65 -2.74
N ALA A 102 20.01 11.84 -3.29
CA ALA A 102 20.09 13.07 -2.50
C ALA A 102 18.76 13.38 -1.79
N VAL A 103 17.63 13.25 -2.50
CA VAL A 103 16.29 13.44 -1.90
C VAL A 103 16.05 12.40 -0.81
N GLY A 104 16.26 11.12 -1.09
CA GLY A 104 16.09 10.04 -0.12
C GLY A 104 16.95 10.23 1.13
N ALA A 105 18.22 10.64 0.95
CA ALA A 105 19.15 10.85 2.05
C ALA A 105 18.74 12.06 2.91
N ARG A 106 18.34 13.18 2.29
CA ARG A 106 17.90 14.37 3.02
C ARG A 106 16.61 14.12 3.79
N ILE A 107 15.63 13.46 3.19
CA ILE A 107 14.39 13.10 3.85
C ILE A 107 14.65 12.08 4.97
N GLY A 108 15.47 11.07 4.71
CA GLY A 108 15.87 10.08 5.70
C GLY A 108 16.53 10.72 6.91
N GLN A 109 17.47 11.66 6.70
CA GLN A 109 18.11 12.42 7.79
C GLN A 109 17.12 13.31 8.55
N ALA A 110 16.19 13.98 7.84
CA ALA A 110 15.20 14.85 8.48
C ALA A 110 14.23 14.08 9.39
N ILE A 111 13.95 12.82 9.06
CA ILE A 111 13.05 11.96 9.84
C ILE A 111 13.83 11.11 10.85
N ASP A 112 15.15 10.94 10.73
CA ASP A 112 15.98 10.15 11.66
C ASP A 112 16.28 10.89 12.96
N PHE A 113 15.28 10.94 13.84
CA PHE A 113 15.41 11.36 15.25
C PHE A 113 14.97 10.20 16.16
N PRO A 114 15.34 10.21 17.45
CA PRO A 114 15.05 9.10 18.35
C PRO A 114 13.57 8.68 18.32
N PHE A 115 13.32 7.37 18.19
CA PHE A 115 11.99 6.74 18.12
C PHE A 115 11.16 7.06 16.87
N SER A 116 11.70 7.75 15.88
CA SER A 116 11.00 7.93 14.60
C SER A 116 10.92 6.61 13.81
N PRO A 117 9.97 6.49 12.86
CA PRO A 117 9.88 5.30 12.01
C PRO A 117 11.17 4.99 11.26
N VAL A 118 11.85 6.01 10.71
CA VAL A 118 13.10 5.84 9.97
C VAL A 118 14.25 5.44 10.91
N ASN A 119 14.30 6.02 12.11
CA ASN A 119 15.29 5.65 13.12
C ASN A 119 15.14 4.18 13.52
N LEU A 120 13.90 3.72 13.75
CA LEU A 120 13.61 2.32 14.08
C LEU A 120 14.00 1.35 12.96
N VAL A 121 13.84 1.75 11.69
CA VAL A 121 14.32 0.95 10.54
C VAL A 121 15.84 0.80 10.56
N VAL A 122 16.58 1.88 10.81
CA VAL A 122 18.04 1.82 10.89
C VAL A 122 18.48 0.90 12.03
N LEU A 123 17.74 0.86 13.14
CA LEU A 123 18.02 -0.03 14.28
C LEU A 123 17.77 -1.52 14.01
N MET A 124 17.25 -1.90 12.83
CA MET A 124 17.23 -3.29 12.37
C MET A 124 18.63 -3.80 12.03
N LEU A 125 19.58 -2.91 11.70
CA LEU A 125 20.97 -3.28 11.44
C LEU A 125 21.71 -3.58 12.77
N PRO A 126 22.74 -4.44 12.71
CA PRO A 126 23.66 -4.65 13.83
C PRO A 126 24.33 -3.34 14.29
N PRO A 127 24.68 -3.20 15.58
CA PRO A 127 25.35 -2.00 16.11
C PRO A 127 26.70 -1.68 15.44
N ASP A 128 27.37 -2.68 14.89
CA ASP A 128 28.66 -2.63 14.21
C ASP A 128 28.55 -2.54 12.68
N ALA A 129 27.33 -2.35 12.15
CA ALA A 129 27.09 -2.25 10.72
C ALA A 129 27.93 -1.11 10.08
N PRO A 130 28.50 -1.33 8.88
CA PRO A 130 29.21 -0.30 8.15
C PRO A 130 28.38 0.97 7.96
N ARG A 131 29.05 2.13 8.00
CA ARG A 131 28.38 3.44 7.80
C ARG A 131 27.66 3.54 6.46
N ALA A 132 28.18 2.86 5.43
CA ALA A 132 27.58 2.80 4.10
C ALA A 132 26.20 2.13 4.15
N ASP A 133 26.10 0.97 4.78
CA ASP A 133 24.84 0.21 4.91
C ASP A 133 23.79 1.00 5.70
N VAL A 134 24.21 1.66 6.78
CA VAL A 134 23.35 2.55 7.58
C VAL A 134 22.83 3.71 6.73
N GLN A 135 23.68 4.32 5.91
CA GLN A 135 23.26 5.42 5.02
C GLN A 135 22.35 4.94 3.89
N GLN A 136 22.62 3.76 3.31
CA GLN A 136 21.80 3.15 2.26
C GLN A 136 20.41 2.82 2.79
N LEU A 137 20.33 2.13 3.94
CA LEU A 137 19.06 1.77 4.56
C LEU A 137 18.25 3.01 4.98
N ARG A 138 18.91 4.02 5.57
CA ARG A 138 18.26 5.30 5.90
C ARG A 138 17.71 6.01 4.65
N THR A 139 18.47 6.03 3.56
CA THR A 139 18.07 6.63 2.28
C THR A 139 16.87 5.92 1.68
N ALA A 140 16.89 4.57 1.71
CA ALA A 140 15.79 3.71 1.28
C ALA A 140 14.52 3.93 2.12
N ALA A 141 14.65 3.97 3.45
CA ALA A 141 13.55 4.26 4.37
C ALA A 141 12.98 5.67 4.13
N GLY A 142 13.84 6.68 3.97
CA GLY A 142 13.44 8.06 3.70
C GLY A 142 12.61 8.21 2.43
N ILE A 143 13.08 7.67 1.29
CA ILE A 143 12.36 7.81 0.02
C ILE A 143 11.05 7.02 0.02
N SER A 144 11.03 5.80 0.58
CA SER A 144 9.84 4.96 0.60
C SER A 144 8.77 5.54 1.51
N TYR A 145 9.18 6.11 2.66
CA TYR A 145 8.28 6.82 3.55
C TYR A 145 7.72 8.09 2.90
N LEU A 146 8.53 8.87 2.17
CA LEU A 146 8.03 10.01 1.39
C LEU A 146 6.95 9.58 0.38
N VAL A 147 7.20 8.53 -0.41
CA VAL A 147 6.21 8.01 -1.37
C VAL A 147 4.93 7.58 -0.64
N SER A 148 5.04 6.96 0.53
CA SER A 148 3.89 6.56 1.34
C SER A 148 3.03 7.76 1.75
N LEU A 149 3.64 8.86 2.22
CA LEU A 149 2.95 10.08 2.61
C LEU A 149 2.32 10.78 1.40
N LEU A 150 3.05 10.88 0.29
CA LEU A 150 2.54 11.46 -0.95
C LEU A 150 1.35 10.65 -1.50
N SER A 151 1.37 9.33 -1.36
CA SER A 151 0.25 8.47 -1.78
C SER A 151 -1.00 8.72 -0.94
N LEU A 152 -0.85 8.91 0.37
CA LEU A 152 -1.96 9.26 1.27
C LEU A 152 -2.52 10.64 0.95
N ALA A 153 -1.65 11.63 0.76
CA ALA A 153 -2.06 12.98 0.38
C ALA A 153 -2.79 12.97 -0.98
N SER A 154 -2.26 12.24 -1.96
CA SER A 154 -2.88 12.08 -3.29
C SER A 154 -4.24 11.42 -3.20
N LEU A 155 -4.41 10.40 -2.36
CA LEU A 155 -5.70 9.78 -2.13
C LEU A 155 -6.69 10.79 -1.52
N LEU A 156 -6.32 11.48 -0.44
CA LEU A 156 -7.21 12.45 0.20
C LEU A 156 -7.66 13.55 -0.77
N ILE A 157 -6.74 14.09 -1.58
CA ILE A 157 -7.04 15.08 -2.61
C ILE A 157 -8.00 14.49 -3.63
N ALA A 158 -7.71 13.30 -4.17
CA ALA A 158 -8.53 12.67 -5.20
C ALA A 158 -9.92 12.30 -4.69
N LEU A 159 -10.05 11.82 -3.45
CA LEU A 159 -11.33 11.55 -2.82
C LEU A 159 -12.15 12.85 -2.70
N LYS A 160 -11.52 13.97 -2.34
CA LYS A 160 -12.19 15.28 -2.22
C LYS A 160 -12.63 15.83 -3.58
N THR A 161 -11.79 15.78 -4.61
CA THR A 161 -12.08 16.40 -5.91
C THR A 161 -13.03 15.57 -6.78
N MET A 162 -13.04 14.24 -6.64
CA MET A 162 -13.85 13.35 -7.48
C MET A 162 -15.24 13.02 -6.90
N ASN A 163 -15.64 13.63 -5.78
CA ASN A 163 -16.86 13.29 -5.04
C ASN A 163 -17.01 11.78 -4.78
N TRP A 164 -15.89 11.07 -4.59
CA TRP A 164 -15.88 9.63 -4.36
C TRP A 164 -16.60 9.28 -3.04
N PRO A 165 -17.19 8.08 -2.89
CA PRO A 165 -17.50 7.08 -3.91
C PRO A 165 -18.69 7.42 -4.81
N GLY A 166 -19.43 8.52 -4.56
CA GLY A 166 -20.68 8.89 -5.23
C GLY A 166 -20.57 9.46 -6.65
N GLY A 167 -19.55 9.04 -7.42
CA GLY A 167 -19.38 9.45 -8.81
C GLY A 167 -20.44 8.84 -9.75
N LYS A 168 -20.16 8.78 -11.05
CA LYS A 168 -21.10 8.34 -12.11
C LYS A 168 -21.65 6.90 -11.98
N LYS A 169 -21.12 6.07 -11.07
CA LYS A 169 -21.57 4.68 -10.85
C LYS A 169 -21.92 4.48 -9.37
N SER A 170 -23.01 3.77 -9.10
CA SER A 170 -23.39 3.40 -7.74
C SER A 170 -22.32 2.50 -7.12
N PHE A 171 -21.94 2.84 -5.88
CA PHE A 171 -20.92 2.08 -5.14
C PHE A 171 -21.54 0.79 -4.59
N ASN A 172 -21.10 -0.35 -5.12
CA ASN A 172 -21.51 -1.66 -4.62
C ASN A 172 -20.57 -2.08 -3.48
N VAL A 173 -21.09 -2.08 -2.24
CA VAL A 173 -20.35 -2.43 -1.03
C VAL A 173 -19.80 -3.85 -1.10
N TRP A 174 -20.61 -4.83 -1.49
CA TRP A 174 -20.22 -6.24 -1.55
C TRP A 174 -19.08 -6.52 -2.53
N ILE A 175 -19.10 -5.88 -3.70
CA ILE A 175 -18.03 -6.05 -4.70
C ILE A 175 -16.74 -5.36 -4.27
N ASN A 176 -16.85 -4.24 -3.56
CA ASN A 176 -15.69 -3.44 -3.15
C ASN A 176 -15.16 -3.80 -1.76
N LEU A 177 -15.91 -4.54 -0.95
CA LEU A 177 -15.52 -5.01 0.37
C LEU A 177 -15.90 -6.50 0.49
N PRO A 178 -15.29 -7.40 -0.30
CA PRO A 178 -15.66 -8.81 -0.32
C PRO A 178 -15.46 -9.53 1.02
N THR A 179 -14.54 -9.06 1.86
CA THR A 179 -14.30 -9.61 3.20
C THR A 179 -15.22 -9.05 4.27
N PHE A 180 -16.08 -8.09 3.93
CA PHE A 180 -17.02 -7.46 4.87
C PHE A 180 -18.41 -8.07 4.66
N ASP A 181 -18.92 -8.74 5.68
CA ASP A 181 -20.30 -9.23 5.69
C ASP A 181 -21.26 -8.13 6.21
N PRO A 182 -22.13 -7.54 5.37
CA PRO A 182 -23.17 -6.59 5.75
C PRO A 182 -24.34 -7.23 6.49
N THR A 183 -24.54 -8.54 6.42
CA THR A 183 -25.74 -9.24 6.93
C THR A 183 -25.60 -9.80 8.34
N ALA A 184 -24.40 -9.75 8.94
CA ALA A 184 -24.12 -10.27 10.29
C ALA A 184 -24.74 -9.48 11.47
N GLY A 185 -26.02 -9.09 11.39
CA GLY A 185 -26.86 -8.64 12.49
C GLY A 185 -26.62 -7.24 13.09
N SER A 186 -25.40 -6.69 13.08
CA SER A 186 -25.11 -5.34 13.58
C SER A 186 -25.20 -4.26 12.50
N ASP A 187 -25.45 -2.99 12.88
CA ASP A 187 -25.48 -1.86 11.93
C ASP A 187 -24.18 -1.79 11.11
N VAL A 188 -24.35 -1.87 9.79
CA VAL A 188 -23.27 -1.78 8.79
C VAL A 188 -22.43 -0.52 8.99
N VAL A 189 -23.06 0.61 9.32
CA VAL A 189 -22.35 1.90 9.51
C VAL A 189 -21.41 1.82 10.70
N TYR A 190 -21.88 1.32 11.83
CA TYR A 190 -21.07 1.16 13.04
C TYR A 190 -19.86 0.25 12.81
N ARG A 191 -20.04 -0.88 12.11
CA ARG A 191 -18.91 -1.76 11.78
C ARG A 191 -17.90 -1.09 10.86
N LEU A 192 -18.36 -0.38 9.82
CA LEU A 192 -17.47 0.36 8.92
C LEU A 192 -16.68 1.44 9.67
N GLU A 193 -17.28 2.15 10.61
CA GLU A 193 -16.59 3.15 11.45
C GLU A 193 -15.56 2.48 12.37
N ARG A 194 -15.92 1.39 13.04
CA ARG A 194 -15.00 0.64 13.90
C ARG A 194 -13.82 0.08 13.11
N ASP A 195 -14.09 -0.59 11.99
CA ASP A 195 -13.05 -1.19 11.17
C ASP A 195 -12.18 -0.11 10.53
N ALA A 196 -12.74 1.06 10.19
CA ALA A 196 -11.98 2.23 9.77
C ALA A 196 -10.98 2.69 10.84
N LEU A 197 -11.42 2.82 12.10
CA LEU A 197 -10.57 3.19 13.23
C LEU A 197 -9.46 2.16 13.46
N VAL A 198 -9.78 0.87 13.42
CA VAL A 198 -8.79 -0.21 13.57
C VAL A 198 -7.74 -0.13 12.46
N ASN A 199 -8.14 0.06 11.20
CA ASN A 199 -7.20 0.18 10.09
C ASN A 199 -6.31 1.43 10.22
N ILE A 200 -6.85 2.57 10.65
CA ILE A 200 -6.08 3.79 10.90
C ILE A 200 -5.09 3.58 12.05
N ALA A 201 -5.53 2.99 13.16
CA ALA A 201 -4.69 2.71 14.32
C ALA A 201 -3.55 1.74 13.95
N LEU A 202 -3.84 0.65 13.24
CA LEU A 202 -2.83 -0.29 12.76
C LEU A 202 -1.88 0.36 11.74
N GLY A 203 -2.41 1.17 10.82
CA GLY A 203 -1.61 1.95 9.88
C GLY A 203 -0.64 2.89 10.58
N PHE A 204 -1.03 3.47 11.73
CA PHE A 204 -0.13 4.29 12.53
C PHE A 204 0.90 3.48 13.30
N LEU A 205 0.51 2.34 13.88
CA LEU A 205 1.38 1.54 14.75
C LEU A 205 2.43 0.72 13.99
N LEU A 206 2.08 0.18 12.82
CA LEU A 206 2.93 -0.77 12.09
C LEU A 206 4.31 -0.25 11.70
N PRO A 207 4.51 1.02 11.26
CA PRO A 207 5.85 1.53 10.96
C PRO A 207 6.81 1.46 12.16
N PHE A 208 6.28 1.50 13.38
CA PHE A 208 7.05 1.41 14.63
C PHE A 208 7.20 -0.04 15.12
N LEU A 209 6.15 -0.85 14.97
CA LEU A 209 6.16 -2.26 15.40
C LEU A 209 7.00 -3.15 14.48
N THR A 210 6.91 -2.95 13.17
CA THR A 210 7.55 -3.84 12.17
C THR A 210 9.07 -3.92 12.35
N PRO A 211 9.82 -2.82 12.54
CA PRO A 211 11.24 -2.89 12.84
C PRO A 211 11.58 -3.67 14.12
N ALA A 212 10.79 -3.49 15.17
CA ALA A 212 10.99 -4.21 16.43
C ALA A 212 10.78 -5.71 16.26
N VAL A 213 9.74 -6.12 15.53
CA VAL A 213 9.46 -7.53 15.23
C VAL A 213 10.57 -8.15 14.38
N ILE A 214 11.03 -7.46 13.33
CA ILE A 214 12.13 -7.96 12.47
C ILE A 214 13.41 -8.12 13.28
N LYS A 215 13.75 -7.14 14.12
CA LYS A 215 14.93 -7.21 14.99
C LYS A 215 14.87 -8.39 15.99
N ALA A 216 13.71 -8.59 16.62
CA ALA A 216 13.49 -9.71 17.55
C ALA A 216 13.53 -11.08 16.84
N ALA A 217 12.96 -11.17 15.64
CA ALA A 217 13.05 -12.39 14.82
C ALA A 217 14.50 -12.69 14.43
N GLY A 218 15.29 -11.66 14.09
CA GLY A 218 16.70 -11.78 13.75
C GLY A 218 17.56 -12.33 14.90
N SER A 219 17.25 -12.01 16.15
CA SER A 219 17.96 -12.57 17.30
C SER A 219 17.62 -14.03 17.58
N LEU A 220 16.45 -14.52 17.14
CA LEU A 220 15.97 -15.88 17.39
C LEU A 220 16.30 -16.86 16.27
N PHE A 221 16.26 -16.40 15.01
CA PHE A 221 16.39 -17.25 13.82
C PHE A 221 17.64 -16.94 12.98
N GLY A 222 18.49 -16.02 13.44
CA GLY A 222 19.64 -15.50 12.68
C GLY A 222 19.29 -14.21 11.93
N THR A 223 20.31 -13.38 11.67
CA THR A 223 20.12 -12.08 11.00
C THR A 223 19.66 -12.28 9.57
N VAL A 224 18.40 -11.90 9.27
CA VAL A 224 17.97 -11.69 7.89
C VAL A 224 18.90 -10.62 7.31
N SER A 225 19.63 -10.97 6.26
CA SER A 225 20.62 -10.08 5.66
C SER A 225 19.91 -8.95 4.92
N ILE A 226 19.49 -7.90 5.65
CA ILE A 226 18.95 -6.65 5.10
C ILE A 226 20.00 -5.95 4.22
N THR A 227 21.27 -6.39 4.26
CA THR A 227 22.34 -6.01 3.33
C THR A 227 22.18 -6.58 1.92
N ASN A 228 21.35 -7.61 1.71
CA ASN A 228 21.00 -8.06 0.37
C ASN A 228 20.01 -7.08 -0.26
N ASP A 229 20.34 -6.52 -1.42
CA ASP A 229 19.55 -5.48 -2.09
C ASP A 229 18.09 -5.87 -2.32
N HIS A 230 17.83 -7.11 -2.78
CA HIS A 230 16.46 -7.58 -3.03
C HIS A 230 15.67 -7.71 -1.72
N THR A 231 16.32 -8.23 -0.68
CA THR A 231 15.71 -8.34 0.66
C THR A 231 15.39 -6.97 1.23
N MET A 232 16.32 -6.01 1.09
CA MET A 232 16.12 -4.62 1.49
C MET A 232 14.94 -3.98 0.76
N ILE A 233 14.90 -4.08 -0.57
CA ILE A 233 13.86 -3.48 -1.40
C ILE A 233 12.48 -3.96 -0.95
N TRP A 234 12.27 -5.27 -0.83
CA TRP A 234 10.97 -5.82 -0.46
C TRP A 234 10.61 -5.54 1.00
N THR A 235 11.57 -5.61 1.92
CA THR A 235 11.33 -5.30 3.34
C THR A 235 10.90 -3.85 3.53
N ILE A 236 11.64 -2.92 2.92
CA ILE A 236 11.35 -1.48 3.04
C ILE A 236 10.09 -1.09 2.25
N ALA A 237 9.86 -1.70 1.08
CA ALA A 237 8.60 -1.52 0.36
C ALA A 237 7.41 -1.97 1.21
N ALA A 238 7.46 -3.16 1.82
CA ALA A 238 6.40 -3.65 2.69
C ALA A 238 6.20 -2.76 3.93
N TRP A 239 7.30 -2.37 4.58
CA TRP A 239 7.29 -1.48 5.75
C TRP A 239 6.61 -0.14 5.47
N ALA A 240 6.85 0.48 4.31
CA ALA A 240 6.23 1.76 3.96
C ALA A 240 4.81 1.58 3.38
N PHE A 241 4.58 0.54 2.57
CA PHE A 241 3.34 0.38 1.80
C PHE A 241 2.19 -0.24 2.60
N LEU A 242 2.45 -1.23 3.46
CA LEU A 242 1.39 -1.91 4.23
C LEU A 242 0.68 -0.92 5.16
N PRO A 243 1.38 -0.09 5.95
CA PRO A 243 0.71 0.87 6.83
C PRO A 243 -0.05 1.94 6.04
N ALA A 244 0.53 2.44 4.95
CA ALA A 244 -0.15 3.37 4.05
C ALA A 244 -1.43 2.74 3.46
N SER A 245 -1.40 1.48 3.04
CA SER A 245 -2.58 0.76 2.54
C SER A 245 -3.68 0.63 3.59
N LEU A 246 -3.32 0.40 4.87
CA LEU A 246 -4.28 0.36 5.96
C LEU A 246 -4.88 1.73 6.25
N PHE A 247 -4.08 2.80 6.25
CA PHE A 247 -4.60 4.17 6.32
C PHE A 247 -5.58 4.46 5.18
N MET A 248 -5.21 4.17 3.94
CA MET A 248 -6.08 4.35 2.78
C MET A 248 -7.40 3.61 2.97
N ARG A 249 -7.32 2.33 3.36
CA ARG A 249 -8.48 1.47 3.62
C ARG A 249 -9.38 2.05 4.72
N GLY A 250 -8.82 2.47 5.84
CA GLY A 250 -9.58 3.06 6.94
C GLY A 250 -10.25 4.38 6.56
N ILE A 251 -9.55 5.27 5.85
CA ILE A 251 -10.12 6.51 5.31
C ILE A 251 -11.29 6.21 4.36
N ALA A 252 -11.12 5.23 3.46
CA ALA A 252 -12.15 4.85 2.51
C ALA A 252 -13.40 4.28 3.21
N MET A 253 -13.24 3.39 4.19
CA MET A 253 -14.35 2.82 4.96
C MET A 253 -15.08 3.89 5.77
N GLY A 254 -14.37 4.77 6.48
CA GLY A 254 -14.98 5.85 7.26
C GLY A 254 -15.77 6.82 6.38
N ARG A 255 -15.29 7.08 5.16
CA ARG A 255 -16.01 7.89 4.17
C ARG A 255 -17.27 7.21 3.63
N ILE A 256 -17.25 5.89 3.44
CA ILE A 256 -18.45 5.13 3.04
C ILE A 256 -19.49 5.17 4.17
N ALA A 257 -19.06 4.97 5.41
CA ALA A 257 -19.94 5.01 6.58
C ALA A 257 -20.67 6.36 6.70
N SER A 258 -19.92 7.47 6.58
CA SER A 258 -20.50 8.82 6.66
C SER A 258 -21.48 9.10 5.52
N MET A 259 -21.22 8.59 4.31
CA MET A 259 -22.15 8.71 3.19
C MET A 259 -23.44 7.92 3.40
N ILE A 260 -23.35 6.68 3.89
CA ILE A 260 -24.54 5.88 4.21
C ILE A 260 -25.37 6.58 5.29
N LYS A 261 -24.74 7.12 6.33
CA LYS A 261 -25.41 7.90 7.38
C LYS A 261 -26.13 9.12 6.82
N ALA A 262 -25.48 9.87 5.92
CA ALA A 262 -26.08 11.03 5.28
C ALA A 262 -27.26 10.67 4.35
N GLU A 263 -27.17 9.56 3.62
CA GLU A 263 -28.27 9.07 2.77
C GLU A 263 -29.48 8.63 3.61
N ARG A 264 -29.25 7.88 4.69
CA ARG A 264 -30.32 7.51 5.64
C ARG A 264 -31.03 8.74 6.21
N ALA A 265 -30.27 9.76 6.63
CA ALA A 265 -30.84 11.01 7.12
C ALA A 265 -31.66 11.77 6.07
N ARG A 266 -31.20 11.80 4.80
CA ARG A 266 -31.96 12.38 3.69
C ARG A 266 -33.27 11.66 3.43
N ASN A 267 -33.27 10.33 3.46
CA ASN A 267 -34.47 9.53 3.20
C ASN A 267 -35.50 9.70 4.32
N LEU A 268 -35.07 9.68 5.58
CA LEU A 268 -35.94 9.99 6.72
C LEU A 268 -36.57 11.39 6.60
N ALA A 269 -35.81 12.39 6.19
CA ALA A 269 -36.32 13.75 5.98
C ALA A 269 -37.30 13.84 4.79
N LYS A 270 -37.12 13.03 3.74
CA LYS A 270 -38.07 12.93 2.62
C LYS A 270 -39.37 12.26 3.05
N ASP A 271 -39.29 11.13 3.75
CA ASP A 271 -40.46 10.40 4.22
C ASP A 271 -41.31 11.24 5.18
N ALA A 272 -40.65 12.05 6.03
CA ALA A 272 -41.33 13.03 6.88
C ALA A 272 -42.04 14.15 6.11
N ARG A 273 -41.46 14.62 4.99
CA ARG A 273 -42.07 15.65 4.12
C ARG A 273 -43.20 15.10 3.27
N GLU A 274 -43.11 13.84 2.86
CA GLU A 274 -44.13 13.16 2.03
C GLU A 274 -45.30 12.60 2.88
N GLY A 275 -45.33 12.88 4.19
CA GLY A 275 -46.42 12.47 5.07
C GLY A 275 -46.51 10.96 5.32
N ARG A 276 -45.48 10.18 4.94
CA ARG A 276 -45.46 8.71 5.06
C ARG A 276 -45.12 8.21 6.47
N LEU A 277 -44.99 9.11 7.45
CA LEU A 277 -44.77 8.76 8.86
C LEU A 277 -46.06 8.44 9.64
N GLN A 278 -47.20 8.28 8.97
CA GLN A 278 -48.43 7.76 9.60
C GLN A 278 -48.77 6.38 9.05
N ALA A 279 -48.32 5.32 9.74
CA ALA A 279 -48.99 4.03 9.94
C ALA A 279 -47.99 2.93 10.34
N VAL A 280 -47.44 2.99 11.55
CA VAL A 280 -47.16 1.82 12.41
C VAL A 280 -47.36 2.26 13.85
#